data_AF-A0A839HSN6-F1
#
_entry.id   AF-A0A839HSN6-F1
#
_cell.length_a   1.000
_cell.length_b   1.000
_cell.length_c   1.000
_cell.angle_alpha   90.00
_cell.angle_beta   90.00
_cell.angle_gamma   90.00
#
_symmetry.space_group_name_H-M   'P 1'
#
loop_
_entity.id
_entity.type
_entity.pdbx_description
1 polymer ?
#
loop_
_entity_poly.entity_id
_entity_poly.type
_entity_poly.pdbx_seq_one_letter_code
_entity_poly.pdbx_strand_id
1 'polypeptide(L)' 'MSLEERTQLGLLAEQGLSRRAIAAQMGRSTSTICRRFARNATLGGPYRAARAQAMATQR' A
#
# COMPACT_ATOMS: atom_id res chain seq x y z
N MET A 1 -8.60 6.09 1.34
CA MET A 1 -7.95 4.82 1.72
C MET A 1 -7.89 4.79 3.23
N SER A 2 -8.60 3.87 3.87
CA SER A 2 -8.71 3.78 5.34
C SER A 2 -7.39 3.34 5.98
N LEU A 3 -7.34 3.27 7.31
CA LEU A 3 -6.21 2.68 8.04
C LEU A 3 -6.11 1.17 7.76
N GLU A 4 -7.23 0.45 7.85
CA GLU A 4 -7.30 -0.99 7.57
C GLU A 4 -6.76 -1.34 6.19
N GLU A 5 -7.18 -0.60 5.15
CA GLU A 5 -6.70 -0.85 3.79
C GLU A 5 -5.16 -0.68 3.68
N ARG A 6 -4.57 0.22 4.45
CA ARG A 6 -3.12 0.45 4.44
C ARG A 6 -2.37 -0.63 5.20
N THR A 7 -2.92 -1.08 6.32
CA THR A 7 -2.39 -2.20 7.11
C THR A 7 -2.42 -3.48 6.28
N GLN A 8 -3.55 -3.77 5.64
CA GLN A 8 -3.71 -4.91 4.74
C GLN A 8 -2.74 -4.83 3.55
N LEU A 9 -2.56 -3.65 2.95
CA LEU A 9 -1.59 -3.48 1.86
C LEU A 9 -0.15 -3.74 2.33
N GLY A 10 0.21 -3.34 3.56
CA GLY A 10 1.50 -3.66 4.17
C GLY A 10 1.72 -5.17 4.34
N LEU A 11 0.74 -5.86 4.95
CA LEU A 11 0.79 -7.30 5.15
C LEU A 11 0.91 -8.08 3.83
N LEU A 12 0.12 -7.70 2.82
CA LEU A 12 0.17 -8.35 1.51
C LEU A 12 1.51 -8.08 0.79
N ALA A 13 2.11 -6.91 1.00
CA ALA A 13 3.44 -6.60 0.47
C ALA A 13 4.53 -7.46 1.13
N GLU A 14 4.44 -7.69 2.44
CA GLU A 14 5.37 -8.55 3.19
C GLU A 14 5.24 -10.03 2.79
N GLN A 15 4.06 -10.47 2.38
CA GLN A 15 3.83 -11.80 1.79
C GLN A 15 4.47 -11.97 0.39
N GLY A 16 5.11 -10.92 -0.16
CA GLY A 16 5.76 -10.97 -1.47
C GLY A 16 4.79 -10.94 -2.65
N LEU A 17 3.51 -10.60 -2.42
CA LEU A 17 2.52 -10.53 -3.48
C LEU A 17 2.84 -9.41 -4.47
N SER A 18 2.63 -9.69 -5.76
CA SER A 18 2.76 -8.67 -6.80
C SER A 18 1.71 -7.57 -6.64
N ARG A 19 2.02 -6.34 -7.08
CA ARG A 19 1.09 -5.20 -7.02
C ARG A 19 -0.26 -5.48 -7.71
N ARG A 20 -0.27 -6.35 -8.73
CA ARG A 20 -1.50 -6.80 -9.42
C ARG A 20 -2.34 -7.73 -8.55
N ALA A 21 -1.70 -8.68 -7.86
CA ALA A 21 -2.38 -9.58 -6.93
C ALA A 21 -2.96 -8.81 -5.73
N ILE A 22 -2.19 -7.88 -5.16
CA ILE A 22 -2.64 -6.99 -4.09
C ILE A 22 -3.87 -6.19 -4.53
N ALA A 23 -3.83 -5.62 -5.75
CA ALA A 23 -4.94 -4.85 -6.31
C ALA A 23 -6.23 -5.69 -6.44
N ALA A 24 -6.11 -6.91 -6.97
CA ALA A 24 -7.23 -7.84 -7.09
C ALA A 24 -7.82 -8.21 -5.72
N GLN A 25 -6.96 -8.54 -4.75
CA GLN A 25 -7.40 -8.97 -3.42
C GLN A 25 -8.01 -7.84 -2.58
N MET A 26 -7.59 -6.60 -2.83
CA MET A 26 -8.18 -5.42 -2.19
C MET A 26 -9.39 -4.86 -2.93
N GLY A 27 -9.77 -5.40 -4.10
CA GLY A 27 -10.81 -4.82 -4.95
C GLY A 27 -10.49 -3.39 -5.41
N ARG A 28 -9.21 -3.06 -5.58
CA ARG A 28 -8.74 -1.72 -5.96
C ARG A 28 -8.07 -1.75 -7.32
N SER A 29 -8.07 -0.60 -8.01
CA SER A 29 -7.34 -0.49 -9.27
C SER A 29 -5.84 -0.60 -9.05
N THR A 30 -5.14 -1.28 -9.96
CA THR A 30 -3.69 -1.44 -9.91
C THR A 30 -2.98 -0.09 -9.88
N SER A 31 -3.49 0.92 -10.60
CA SER A 31 -2.99 2.30 -10.57
C SER A 31 -3.06 2.93 -9.19
N THR A 32 -4.07 2.61 -8.38
CA THR A 32 -4.19 3.10 -7.00
C THR A 32 -3.12 2.50 -6.11
N ILE A 33 -2.91 1.19 -6.22
CA ILE A 33 -1.86 0.48 -5.50
C ILE A 33 -0.48 1.01 -5.90
N CYS A 34 -0.18 1.10 -7.20
CA CYS A 34 1.09 1.64 -7.69
C CYS A 34 1.36 3.06 -7.18
N ARG A 35 0.38 3.97 -7.25
CA ARG A 35 0.53 5.33 -6.70
C ARG A 35 0.75 5.34 -5.20
N ARG A 36 0.13 4.40 -4.46
CA ARG A 36 0.33 4.28 -3.02
C ARG A 36 1.72 3.77 -2.67
N PHE A 37 2.22 2.75 -3.37
CA PHE A 37 3.60 2.29 -3.25
C PHE A 37 4.60 3.39 -3.62
N ALA A 38 4.42 4.07 -4.75
CA ALA A 38 5.31 5.16 -5.16
C ALA A 38 5.40 6.28 -4.10
N ARG A 39 4.32 6.54 -3.36
CA ARG A 39 4.31 7.53 -2.28
C ARG A 39 4.87 7.02 -0.94
N ASN A 40 4.79 5.72 -0.66
CA ASN A 40 4.98 5.19 0.70
C ASN A 40 6.01 4.07 0.83
N ALA A 41 6.47 3.50 -0.27
CA ALA A 41 7.54 2.52 -0.29
C ALA A 41 8.86 3.22 -0.62
N THR A 42 9.94 2.77 -0.01
CA THR A 42 11.30 3.06 -0.48
C THR A 42 11.59 2.21 -1.72
N LEU A 43 12.46 2.69 -2.62
CA LEU A 43 12.85 1.95 -3.82
C LEU A 43 13.34 0.54 -3.44
N GLY A 44 12.66 -0.49 -3.94
CA GLY A 44 12.97 -1.90 -3.63
C GLY A 44 12.68 -2.34 -2.19
N GLY A 45 12.08 -1.48 -1.36
CA GLY A 45 11.82 -1.76 0.06
C GLY A 45 10.35 -2.07 0.38
N PRO A 46 10.09 -2.57 1.60
CA PRO A 46 8.75 -2.91 2.06
C PRO A 46 7.83 -1.69 2.16
N TYR A 47 6.52 -1.92 2.07
CA TYR A 47 5.53 -0.86 2.19
C TYR A 47 5.47 -0.30 3.62
N ARG A 48 5.69 1.01 3.80
CA ARG A 48 5.64 1.65 5.12
C ARG A 48 4.22 2.12 5.46
N ALA A 49 3.44 1.24 6.08
CA ALA A 49 2.06 1.54 6.50
C ALA A 49 1.97 2.75 7.46
N ALA A 50 2.89 2.85 8.44
CA ALA A 50 2.95 3.97 9.38
C ALA A 50 3.16 5.33 8.67
N ARG A 51 4.07 5.39 7.70
CA ARG A 51 4.31 6.59 6.87
C ARG A 51 3.07 6.93 6.04
N ALA A 52 2.41 5.91 5.49
CA ALA A 52 1.18 6.10 4.74
C ALA A 52 0.09 6.72 5.61
N GLN A 53 -0.07 6.26 6.86
CA GLN A 53 -1.03 6.80 7.81
C GLN A 53 -0.73 8.25 8.15
N ALA A 54 0.49 8.56 8.57
CA ALA A 54 0.93 9.92 8.91
C ALA A 54 0.61 10.94 7.79
N MET A 55 0.86 10.58 6.52
CA MET A 55 0.56 11.45 5.38
C MET A 55 -0.93 11.68 5.09
N ALA A 56 -1.85 10.83 5.57
CA ALA A 56 -3.29 11.13 5.44
C ALA A 56 -3.86 11.88 6.63
N THR A 57 -3.26 11.76 7.81
CA THR A 57 -3.64 12.58 8.97
C THR A 57 -3.20 14.04 8.80
N GLN A 58 -2.18 14.31 7.96
CA GLN A 58 -1.71 15.67 7.63
C GLN A 58 -2.49 16.35 6.49
N ARG A 59 -3.65 15.84 6.06
CA ARG A 59 -4.53 16.46 5.06
C ARG A 59 -5.90 16.68 5.64
#